data_AF-A0A5D9CCL6-F1
#
_entry.id   AF-A0A5D9CCL6-F1
#
_cell.length_a   1.000
_cell.length_b   1.000
_cell.length_c   1.000
_cell.angle_alpha   90.00
_cell.angle_beta   90.00
_cell.angle_gamma   90.00
#
_symmetry.space_group_name_H-M   'P 1'
#
loop_
_entity.id
_entity.type
_entity.pdbx_description
1 polymer ?
#
loop_
_entity_poly.entity_id
_entity_poly.type
_entity_poly.pdbx_seq_one_letter_code
_entity_poly.pdbx_strand_id
1 'polypeptide(L)'
;MLVEEERPLADAAERHVTRWIEAHVGGKVLRIVRQGRWRPAWHVDVERDGCTLELYVRGERVENFLPYSLEREFGIWRLLEAGGLRVPHVHGLIEELPGIVMDRVAGRSNLATADSAEDVEAVRRQLAAQMVQMHRLDIAPFVAAGLRLPDSPRALTLSQFDDILARYKAERRRADPLVAFAARWIERNAPSSARPACYTACDAGQFLFDGAELTALMDFELSVIGDPMMDLAALRIRGQWEDLGDIPSFYALYEAAGGWPVDLPAIRFHTAAFALAGTMASCLCMEQFLAAPQPDADYVEYLVWIVWEAKQALEAIAECIGVTLEPPAPPPVHHGWADAPIFAIASMVGELSEADPVAAYRKNVQRSLTAYLERIALYGPKLEADYLADVARMTGAAPADVAEADRLLEAFVDAAGPEADEALLRLLHANVCRRAFLLAVPGSLYLNGLVRPLLPV
;
A
#
# COMPACT_ATOMS: atom_id res chain seq x y z
N MET A 1 33.67 -0.75 -3.28
CA MET A 1 34.13 -0.10 -4.52
C MET A 1 33.17 -0.52 -5.65
N LEU A 2 31.97 0.08 -5.67
CA LEU A 2 30.89 -0.10 -6.67
C LEU A 2 30.06 1.20 -6.82
N VAL A 3 30.57 2.35 -6.37
CA VAL A 3 29.79 3.61 -6.26
C VAL A 3 29.91 4.49 -7.51
N GLU A 4 30.74 4.12 -8.49
CA GLU A 4 31.00 4.95 -9.68
C GLU A 4 30.06 4.70 -10.87
N GLU A 5 29.34 3.57 -10.95
CA GLU A 5 28.46 3.27 -12.10
C GLU A 5 27.06 3.90 -12.02
N GLU A 6 26.57 4.24 -10.83
CA GLU A 6 25.21 4.80 -10.67
C GLU A 6 25.12 6.30 -10.92
N ARG A 7 26.17 7.07 -10.63
CA ARG A 7 26.20 8.52 -10.89
C ARG A 7 26.03 8.85 -12.39
N PRO A 8 26.70 8.14 -13.33
CA PRO A 8 26.46 8.28 -14.76
C PRO A 8 25.00 8.00 -15.21
N LEU A 9 24.33 7.05 -14.55
CA LEU A 9 22.93 6.67 -14.84
C LEU A 9 21.93 7.69 -14.27
N ALA A 10 22.14 8.18 -13.05
CA ALA A 10 21.37 9.27 -12.48
C ALA A 10 21.47 10.52 -13.35
N ASP A 11 22.69 10.89 -13.76
CA ASP A 11 22.92 12.00 -14.68
C ASP A 11 22.25 11.76 -16.04
N ALA A 12 22.13 10.50 -16.50
CA ALA A 12 21.43 10.18 -17.74
C ALA A 12 19.91 10.35 -17.62
N ALA A 13 19.30 9.87 -16.55
CA ALA A 13 17.87 10.00 -16.31
C ALA A 13 17.48 11.49 -16.16
N GLU A 14 18.24 12.26 -15.39
CA GLU A 14 18.01 13.69 -15.21
C GLU A 14 18.15 14.49 -16.51
N ARG A 15 19.08 14.09 -17.40
CA ARG A 15 19.18 14.66 -18.75
C ARG A 15 17.96 14.32 -19.63
N HIS A 16 17.35 13.15 -19.48
CA HIS A 16 16.11 12.83 -20.23
C HIS A 16 14.95 13.67 -19.71
N VAL A 17 14.75 13.70 -18.38
CA VAL A 17 13.72 14.52 -17.73
C VAL A 17 13.86 16.00 -18.12
N THR A 18 15.06 16.55 -18.03
CA THR A 18 15.35 17.95 -18.38
C THR A 18 14.99 18.25 -19.83
N ARG A 19 15.51 17.45 -20.78
CA ARG A 19 15.23 17.65 -22.22
C ARG A 19 13.74 17.56 -22.53
N TRP A 20 13.04 16.61 -21.92
CA TRP A 20 11.61 16.45 -22.14
C TRP A 20 10.84 17.67 -21.63
N ILE A 21 11.14 18.15 -20.42
CA ILE A 21 10.48 19.31 -19.81
C ILE A 21 10.71 20.58 -20.64
N GLU A 22 11.94 20.88 -21.02
CA GLU A 22 12.26 22.07 -21.82
C GLU A 22 11.58 22.05 -23.20
N ALA A 23 11.40 20.86 -23.79
CA ALA A 23 10.74 20.69 -25.08
C ALA A 23 9.20 20.76 -25.03
N HIS A 24 8.57 20.21 -23.97
CA HIS A 24 7.11 20.02 -23.91
C HIS A 24 6.39 20.98 -22.96
N VAL A 25 6.97 21.26 -21.79
CA VAL A 25 6.44 22.24 -20.83
C VAL A 25 6.86 23.65 -21.24
N GLY A 26 8.08 23.77 -21.79
CA GLY A 26 8.68 25.05 -22.16
C GLY A 26 9.26 25.79 -20.96
N GLY A 27 10.31 26.57 -21.21
CA GLY A 27 11.12 27.21 -20.17
C GLY A 27 12.49 26.55 -20.01
N LYS A 28 13.23 26.95 -18.97
CA LYS A 28 14.57 26.44 -18.68
C LYS A 28 14.58 25.75 -17.32
N VAL A 29 15.09 24.52 -17.26
CA VAL A 29 15.24 23.84 -15.97
C VAL A 29 16.35 24.52 -15.16
N LEU A 30 16.01 25.00 -13.98
CA LEU A 30 16.96 25.64 -13.05
C LEU A 30 17.57 24.62 -12.09
N ARG A 31 16.76 23.67 -11.63
CA ARG A 31 17.15 22.67 -10.64
C ARG A 31 16.37 21.39 -10.85
N ILE A 32 17.06 20.26 -10.70
CA ILE A 32 16.47 18.92 -10.64
C ILE A 32 17.07 18.20 -9.42
N VAL A 33 16.23 17.56 -8.61
CA VAL A 33 16.65 16.80 -7.44
C VAL A 33 15.96 15.46 -7.41
N ARG A 34 16.74 14.39 -7.53
CA ARG A 34 16.29 13.01 -7.31
C ARG A 34 15.81 12.82 -5.87
N GLN A 35 14.61 12.28 -5.71
CA GLN A 35 14.06 11.94 -4.40
C GLN A 35 14.50 10.52 -3.99
N GLY A 36 14.81 10.33 -2.70
CA GLY A 36 15.16 9.03 -2.14
C GLY A 36 13.93 8.20 -1.79
N ARG A 37 13.42 7.45 -2.77
CA ARG A 37 12.23 6.57 -2.64
C ARG A 37 12.40 5.32 -3.50
N TRP A 38 11.65 4.26 -3.21
CA TRP A 38 11.63 3.01 -3.98
C TRP A 38 11.22 3.24 -5.44
N ARG A 39 10.18 4.06 -5.66
CA ARG A 39 9.79 4.52 -7.00
C ARG A 39 10.64 5.73 -7.41
N PRO A 40 11.20 5.71 -8.63
CA PRO A 40 11.80 6.88 -9.23
C PRO A 40 10.95 8.15 -9.13
N ALA A 41 11.47 9.21 -8.50
CA ALA A 41 10.83 10.52 -8.50
C ALA A 41 11.82 11.69 -8.53
N TRP A 42 11.43 12.82 -9.12
CA TRP A 42 12.23 14.05 -9.14
C TRP A 42 11.41 15.28 -8.80
N HIS A 43 12.06 16.22 -8.12
CA HIS A 43 11.60 17.58 -7.95
C HIS A 43 12.33 18.46 -8.96
N VAL A 44 11.59 19.22 -9.77
CA VAL A 44 12.16 20.05 -10.84
C VAL A 44 11.62 21.47 -10.71
N ASP A 45 12.52 22.46 -10.76
CA ASP A 45 12.14 23.88 -10.79
C ASP A 45 12.46 24.43 -12.19
N VAL A 46 11.47 25.02 -12.86
CA VAL A 46 11.55 25.49 -14.25
C VAL A 46 11.29 27.00 -14.31
N GLU A 47 12.19 27.76 -14.91
CA GLU A 47 11.95 29.17 -15.24
C GLU A 47 11.14 29.28 -16.53
N ARG A 48 9.94 29.83 -16.43
CA ARG A 48 9.06 30.08 -17.57
C ARG A 48 8.35 31.41 -17.39
N ASP A 49 8.43 32.27 -18.41
CA ASP A 49 7.76 33.57 -18.45
C ASP A 49 8.05 34.48 -17.23
N GLY A 50 9.27 34.37 -16.67
CA GLY A 50 9.70 35.15 -15.50
C GLY A 50 9.18 34.62 -14.15
N CYS A 51 8.55 33.45 -14.13
CA CYS A 51 8.11 32.75 -12.92
C CYS A 51 8.79 31.38 -12.79
N THR A 52 8.88 30.88 -11.55
CA THR A 52 9.31 29.50 -11.28
C THR A 52 8.10 28.59 -11.24
N LEU A 53 8.04 27.64 -12.16
CA LEU A 53 7.10 26.53 -12.15
C LEU A 53 7.75 25.34 -11.42
N GLU A 54 7.08 24.82 -10.40
CA GLU A 54 7.54 23.67 -9.62
C GLU A 54 6.86 22.40 -10.12
N LEU A 55 7.65 21.41 -10.52
CA LEU A 55 7.18 20.15 -11.10
C LEU A 55 7.62 18.95 -10.26
N TYR A 56 6.76 17.95 -10.25
CA TYR A 56 7.01 16.61 -9.75
C TYR A 56 7.02 15.64 -10.93
N VAL A 57 8.09 14.84 -11.04
CA VAL A 57 8.18 13.78 -12.04
C VAL A 57 8.06 12.44 -11.33
N ARG A 58 6.94 11.74 -11.57
CA ARG A 58 6.65 10.41 -11.04
C ARG A 58 7.08 9.37 -12.05
N GLY A 59 8.24 8.76 -11.86
CA GLY A 59 8.74 7.71 -12.73
C GLY A 59 8.04 6.36 -12.51
N GLU A 60 8.16 5.48 -13.49
CA GLU A 60 7.64 4.12 -13.42
C GLU A 60 8.41 3.28 -12.39
N ARG A 61 7.70 2.35 -11.75
CA ARG A 61 8.30 1.33 -10.88
C ARG A 61 9.09 0.35 -11.74
N VAL A 62 10.17 -0.21 -11.19
CA VAL A 62 10.84 -1.35 -11.84
C VAL A 62 9.98 -2.60 -11.72
N GLU A 63 9.22 -2.69 -10.64
CA GLU A 63 8.35 -3.80 -10.31
C GLU A 63 7.01 -3.68 -11.04
N ASN A 64 6.63 -4.74 -11.75
CA ASN A 64 5.36 -4.81 -12.49
C ASN A 64 4.46 -5.84 -11.83
N PHE A 65 3.86 -5.49 -10.71
CA PHE A 65 2.97 -6.39 -9.94
C PHE A 65 1.50 -5.94 -9.93
N LEU A 66 1.23 -4.68 -10.29
CA LEU A 66 -0.12 -4.16 -10.47
C LEU A 66 -0.57 -4.34 -11.93
N PRO A 67 -1.85 -4.69 -12.19
CA PRO A 67 -2.38 -4.82 -13.55
C PRO A 67 -2.67 -3.46 -14.23
N TYR A 68 -2.13 -2.36 -13.72
CA TYR A 68 -2.44 -1.00 -14.17
C TYR A 68 -1.19 -0.31 -14.72
N SER A 69 -1.31 0.31 -15.90
CA SER A 69 -0.20 1.01 -16.56
C SER A 69 -0.09 2.48 -16.17
N LEU A 70 1.07 3.07 -16.43
CA LEU A 70 1.31 4.49 -16.18
C LEU A 70 0.48 5.40 -17.10
N GLU A 71 0.21 4.98 -18.34
CA GLU A 71 -0.65 5.70 -19.29
C GLU A 71 -2.10 5.76 -18.80
N ARG A 72 -2.57 4.67 -18.18
CA ARG A 72 -3.89 4.63 -17.55
C ARG A 72 -3.94 5.64 -16.41
N GLU A 73 -2.94 5.65 -15.52
CA GLU A 73 -2.85 6.62 -14.43
C GLU A 73 -2.85 8.07 -14.97
N PHE A 74 -2.03 8.37 -15.97
CA PHE A 74 -1.99 9.68 -16.63
C PHE A 74 -3.35 10.11 -17.19
N GLY A 75 -4.07 9.20 -17.87
CA GLY A 75 -5.41 9.48 -18.40
C GLY A 75 -6.42 9.80 -17.29
N ILE A 76 -6.37 9.06 -16.18
CA ILE A 76 -7.23 9.28 -15.01
C ILE A 76 -7.02 10.67 -14.42
N TRP A 77 -5.78 11.10 -14.22
CA TRP A 77 -5.48 12.42 -13.66
C TRP A 77 -6.16 13.56 -14.46
N ARG A 78 -6.12 13.48 -15.80
CA ARG A 78 -6.78 14.46 -16.68
C ARG A 78 -8.30 14.45 -16.54
N LEU A 79 -8.89 13.27 -16.40
CA LEU A 79 -10.35 13.13 -16.23
C LEU A 79 -10.80 13.67 -14.86
N LEU A 80 -10.01 13.46 -13.81
CA LEU A 80 -10.28 14.01 -12.48
C LEU A 80 -10.20 15.54 -12.47
N GLU A 81 -9.16 16.10 -13.08
CA GLU A 81 -9.01 17.56 -13.22
C GLU A 81 -10.19 18.15 -14.01
N ALA A 82 -10.57 17.55 -15.14
CA ALA A 82 -11.74 17.96 -15.92
C ALA A 82 -13.07 17.81 -15.16
N GLY A 83 -13.14 16.85 -14.23
CA GLY A 83 -14.23 16.66 -13.28
C GLY A 83 -14.27 17.68 -12.13
N GLY A 84 -13.31 18.61 -12.09
CA GLY A 84 -13.21 19.68 -11.09
C GLY A 84 -12.66 19.21 -9.74
N LEU A 85 -12.00 18.05 -9.68
CA LEU A 85 -11.33 17.58 -8.46
C LEU A 85 -10.03 18.36 -8.29
N ARG A 86 -9.63 18.59 -7.03
CA ARG A 86 -8.33 19.20 -6.71
C ARG A 86 -7.26 18.14 -6.90
N VAL A 87 -6.61 18.15 -8.05
CA VAL A 87 -5.52 17.24 -8.40
C VAL A 87 -4.37 18.04 -9.03
N PRO A 88 -3.11 17.58 -8.96
CA PRO A 88 -2.02 18.22 -9.69
C PRO A 88 -2.30 18.20 -11.19
N HIS A 89 -2.03 19.31 -11.87
CA HIS A 89 -2.09 19.37 -13.32
C HIS A 89 -1.03 18.45 -13.92
N VAL A 90 -1.41 17.59 -14.86
CA VAL A 90 -0.48 16.71 -15.58
C VAL A 90 -0.05 17.34 -16.91
N HIS A 91 1.24 17.60 -17.06
CA HIS A 91 1.81 18.22 -18.26
C HIS A 91 2.09 17.20 -19.37
N GLY A 92 2.35 15.94 -19.01
CA GLY A 92 2.51 14.86 -19.99
C GLY A 92 3.24 13.64 -19.46
N LEU A 93 3.52 12.72 -20.38
CA LEU A 93 4.21 11.46 -20.14
C LEU A 93 5.56 11.47 -20.87
N ILE A 94 6.63 11.10 -20.17
CA ILE A 94 7.95 10.86 -20.75
C ILE A 94 7.99 9.40 -21.21
N GLU A 95 8.13 9.14 -22.52
CA GLU A 95 8.12 7.77 -23.04
C GLU A 95 9.50 7.09 -22.93
N GLU A 96 10.61 7.82 -23.14
CA GLU A 96 11.96 7.25 -23.12
C GLU A 96 12.46 6.90 -21.71
N LEU A 97 11.86 7.55 -20.72
CA LEU A 97 12.02 7.26 -19.30
C LEU A 97 10.61 7.34 -18.70
N PRO A 98 9.82 6.24 -18.78
CA PRO A 98 8.43 6.20 -18.36
C PRO A 98 8.19 6.97 -17.06
N GLY A 99 7.46 8.08 -17.17
CA GLY A 99 7.22 8.97 -16.05
C GLY A 99 6.18 10.04 -16.34
N ILE A 100 5.35 10.37 -15.36
CA ILE A 100 4.35 11.44 -15.47
C ILE A 100 4.96 12.73 -14.94
N VAL A 101 4.91 13.79 -15.74
CA VAL A 101 5.27 15.15 -15.33
C VAL A 101 4.00 15.87 -14.89
N MET A 102 3.99 16.36 -13.66
CA MET A 102 2.86 17.04 -13.06
C MET A 102 3.31 18.21 -12.18
N ASP A 103 2.38 19.08 -11.81
CA ASP A 103 2.65 20.14 -10.85
C ASP A 103 3.13 19.56 -9.52
N ARG A 104 4.15 20.18 -8.91
CA ARG A 104 4.48 19.95 -7.51
C ARG A 104 3.56 20.83 -6.67
N VAL A 105 2.49 20.24 -6.17
CA VAL A 105 1.53 20.95 -5.30
C VAL A 105 2.12 21.11 -3.91
N ALA A 106 2.01 22.32 -3.35
CA ALA A 106 2.45 22.62 -1.98
C ALA A 106 1.54 21.94 -0.94
N GLY A 107 2.15 21.53 0.17
CA GLY A 107 1.44 21.02 1.33
C GLY A 107 2.12 19.84 2.01
N ARG A 108 1.43 19.30 3.00
CA ARG A 108 1.81 18.11 3.77
C ARG A 108 0.65 17.11 3.78
N SER A 109 0.93 15.83 4.01
CA SER A 109 -0.09 14.75 3.98
C SER A 109 -0.55 14.27 5.35
N ASN A 110 0.21 14.56 6.42
CA ASN A 110 -0.08 14.08 7.77
C ASN A 110 -0.83 15.14 8.59
N LEU A 111 -2.11 14.93 8.94
CA LEU A 111 -2.90 15.92 9.68
C LEU A 111 -2.37 16.18 11.09
N ALA A 112 -1.60 15.25 11.69
CA ALA A 112 -0.94 15.50 12.98
C ALA A 112 0.06 16.68 12.92
N THR A 113 0.45 17.09 11.72
CA THR A 113 1.33 18.24 11.50
C THR A 113 0.58 19.55 11.28
N ALA A 114 -0.75 19.55 11.23
CA ALA A 114 -1.55 20.76 11.08
C ALA A 114 -1.35 21.75 12.23
N ASP A 115 -1.57 23.03 11.97
CA ASP A 115 -1.25 24.11 12.92
C ASP A 115 -2.30 24.23 14.03
N SER A 116 -3.52 23.74 13.79
CA SER A 116 -4.63 23.74 14.74
C SER A 116 -5.62 22.59 14.51
N ALA A 117 -6.45 22.29 15.52
CA ALA A 117 -7.52 21.31 15.37
C ALA A 117 -8.62 21.82 14.42
N GLU A 118 -8.81 23.13 14.34
CA GLU A 118 -9.72 23.78 13.40
C GLU A 118 -9.31 23.53 11.95
N ASP A 119 -8.00 23.60 11.64
CA ASP A 119 -7.47 23.31 10.31
C ASP A 119 -7.67 21.82 9.94
N VAL A 120 -7.42 20.91 10.87
CA VAL A 120 -7.70 19.47 10.69
C VAL A 120 -9.15 19.26 10.28
N GLU A 121 -10.10 19.84 11.01
CA GLU A 121 -11.52 19.70 10.71
C GLU A 121 -11.93 20.38 9.39
N ALA A 122 -11.30 21.50 9.04
CA ALA A 122 -11.53 22.17 7.76
C ALA A 122 -11.08 21.31 6.58
N VAL A 123 -9.89 20.70 6.68
CA VAL A 123 -9.34 19.79 5.66
C VAL A 123 -10.19 18.52 5.56
N ARG A 124 -10.59 17.92 6.68
CA ARG A 124 -11.46 16.73 6.70
C ARG A 124 -12.81 16.98 6.01
N ARG A 125 -13.43 18.15 6.24
CA ARG A 125 -14.67 18.54 5.53
C ARG A 125 -14.46 18.67 4.02
N GLN A 126 -13.36 19.27 3.59
CA GLN A 126 -13.02 19.41 2.17
C GLN A 126 -12.72 18.06 1.51
N LEU A 127 -12.01 17.17 2.21
CA LEU A 127 -11.73 15.82 1.76
C LEU A 127 -13.04 15.04 1.55
N ALA A 128 -13.95 15.08 2.53
CA ALA A 128 -15.28 14.47 2.40
C ALA A 128 -16.04 15.01 1.19
N ALA A 129 -16.05 16.33 0.98
CA ALA A 129 -16.71 16.96 -0.18
C ALA A 129 -16.09 16.52 -1.52
N GLN A 130 -14.76 16.48 -1.62
CA GLN A 130 -14.05 16.02 -2.82
C GLN A 130 -14.31 14.54 -3.10
N MET A 131 -14.34 13.69 -2.08
CA MET A 131 -14.71 12.28 -2.24
C MET A 131 -16.15 12.11 -2.73
N VAL A 132 -17.10 12.89 -2.20
CA VAL A 132 -18.48 12.87 -2.71
C VAL A 132 -18.54 13.34 -4.17
N GLN A 133 -17.85 14.43 -4.52
CA GLN A 133 -17.78 14.90 -5.91
C GLN A 133 -17.20 13.82 -6.83
N MET A 134 -16.12 13.16 -6.43
CA MET A 134 -15.48 12.06 -7.15
C MET A 134 -16.47 10.91 -7.41
N HIS A 135 -17.20 10.46 -6.39
CA HIS A 135 -18.22 9.41 -6.52
C HIS A 135 -19.43 9.81 -7.39
N ARG A 136 -19.56 11.09 -7.76
CA ARG A 136 -20.67 11.63 -8.57
C ARG A 136 -20.26 11.96 -10.01
N LEU A 137 -18.98 11.77 -10.37
CA LEU A 137 -18.50 11.98 -11.73
C LEU A 137 -19.23 11.07 -12.73
N ASP A 138 -19.37 11.55 -13.97
CA ASP A 138 -19.76 10.69 -15.09
C ASP A 138 -18.66 9.65 -15.30
N ILE A 139 -19.03 8.37 -15.22
CA ILE A 139 -18.09 7.25 -15.36
C ILE A 139 -17.81 6.91 -16.84
N ALA A 140 -18.59 7.41 -17.79
CA ALA A 140 -18.43 7.05 -19.20
C ALA A 140 -17.04 7.40 -19.78
N PRO A 141 -16.44 8.57 -19.50
CA PRO A 141 -15.07 8.87 -19.91
C PRO A 141 -14.02 7.93 -19.29
N PHE A 142 -14.22 7.51 -18.04
CA PHE A 142 -13.30 6.60 -17.36
C PHE A 142 -13.36 5.19 -17.94
N VAL A 143 -14.56 4.71 -18.29
CA VAL A 143 -14.74 3.44 -19.02
C VAL A 143 -14.09 3.51 -20.40
N ALA A 144 -14.25 4.64 -21.12
CA ALA A 144 -13.58 4.86 -22.40
C ALA A 144 -12.05 4.91 -22.28
N ALA A 145 -11.52 5.35 -21.12
CA ALA A 145 -10.11 5.34 -20.79
C ALA A 145 -9.58 3.97 -20.29
N GLY A 146 -10.43 2.94 -20.28
CA GLY A 146 -10.04 1.56 -20.00
C GLY A 146 -10.35 1.05 -18.60
N LEU A 147 -11.11 1.79 -17.77
CA LEU A 147 -11.62 1.22 -16.52
C LEU A 147 -12.73 0.20 -16.81
N ARG A 148 -12.62 -0.98 -16.20
CA ARG A 148 -13.64 -2.03 -16.30
C ARG A 148 -14.93 -1.57 -15.63
N LEU A 149 -16.05 -1.64 -16.35
CA LEU A 149 -17.39 -1.47 -15.78
C LEU A 149 -17.90 -2.83 -15.27
N PRO A 150 -18.16 -2.99 -13.97
CA PRO A 150 -18.71 -4.24 -13.45
C PRO A 150 -20.13 -4.51 -13.98
N ASP A 151 -20.42 -5.77 -14.28
CA ASP A 151 -21.66 -6.21 -14.95
C ASP A 151 -22.80 -6.60 -13.99
N SER A 152 -22.53 -6.59 -12.69
CA SER A 152 -23.48 -6.99 -11.66
C SER A 152 -23.21 -6.27 -10.33
N PRO A 153 -24.23 -6.13 -9.46
CA PRO A 153 -24.08 -5.62 -8.10
C PRO A 153 -22.96 -6.30 -7.28
N ARG A 154 -22.74 -7.59 -7.53
CA ARG A 154 -21.70 -8.36 -6.86
C ARG A 154 -20.32 -8.11 -7.46
N ALA A 155 -20.20 -8.08 -8.80
CA ALA A 155 -18.94 -7.70 -9.45
C ALA A 155 -18.52 -6.27 -9.10
N LEU A 156 -19.49 -5.38 -8.84
CA LEU A 156 -19.21 -4.02 -8.37
C LEU A 156 -18.50 -4.03 -7.02
N THR A 157 -18.95 -4.88 -6.09
CA THR A 157 -18.32 -5.07 -4.78
C THR A 157 -16.91 -5.68 -4.88
N LEU A 158 -16.65 -6.49 -5.90
CA LEU A 158 -15.37 -7.21 -6.07
C LEU A 158 -14.43 -6.57 -7.10
N SER A 159 -14.73 -5.35 -7.59
CA SER A 159 -14.08 -4.75 -8.76
C SER A 159 -12.55 -4.84 -8.74
N GLN A 160 -11.86 -4.16 -7.81
CA GLN A 160 -10.40 -4.24 -7.71
C GLN A 160 -9.92 -5.64 -7.30
N PHE A 161 -10.65 -6.29 -6.38
CA PHE A 161 -10.28 -7.58 -5.82
C PHE A 161 -10.14 -8.66 -6.89
N ASP A 162 -11.09 -8.74 -7.82
CA ASP A 162 -11.10 -9.74 -8.89
C ASP A 162 -9.91 -9.56 -9.85
N ASP A 163 -9.56 -8.30 -10.19
CA ASP A 163 -8.44 -8.00 -11.08
C ASP A 163 -7.09 -8.45 -10.47
N ILE A 164 -6.89 -8.15 -9.18
CA ILE A 164 -5.68 -8.55 -8.45
C ILE A 164 -5.66 -10.06 -8.19
N LEU A 165 -6.78 -10.65 -7.80
CA LEU A 165 -6.87 -12.09 -7.53
C LEU A 165 -6.58 -12.92 -8.79
N ALA A 166 -7.10 -12.49 -9.95
CA ALA A 166 -6.83 -13.15 -11.22
C ALA A 166 -5.33 -13.15 -11.54
N ARG A 167 -4.66 -12.01 -11.36
CA ARG A 167 -3.20 -11.90 -11.56
C ARG A 167 -2.42 -12.74 -10.56
N TYR A 168 -2.78 -12.66 -9.27
CA TYR A 168 -2.15 -13.44 -8.22
C TYR A 168 -2.24 -14.95 -8.49
N LYS A 169 -3.43 -15.46 -8.86
CA LYS A 169 -3.62 -16.87 -9.22
C LYS A 169 -2.75 -17.30 -10.41
N ALA A 170 -2.50 -16.40 -11.37
CA ALA A 170 -1.71 -16.68 -12.56
C ALA A 170 -0.19 -16.65 -12.32
N GLU A 171 0.28 -15.80 -11.41
CA GLU A 171 1.71 -15.51 -11.25
C GLU A 171 2.33 -16.11 -9.98
N ARG A 172 1.53 -16.42 -8.94
CA ARG A 172 2.04 -16.94 -7.65
C ARG A 172 2.91 -18.19 -7.84
N ARG A 173 3.96 -18.29 -7.05
CA ARG A 173 4.95 -19.39 -7.12
C ARG A 173 4.97 -20.28 -5.89
N ARG A 174 4.37 -19.86 -4.78
CA ARG A 174 4.37 -20.59 -3.52
C ARG A 174 2.96 -20.78 -2.97
N ALA A 175 2.82 -21.78 -2.10
CA ALA A 175 1.62 -21.93 -1.30
C ALA A 175 1.50 -20.73 -0.35
N ASP A 176 0.27 -20.24 -0.19
CA ASP A 176 -0.10 -19.13 0.67
C ASP A 176 -1.46 -19.44 1.30
N PRO A 177 -1.47 -20.20 2.42
CA PRO A 177 -2.71 -20.60 3.07
C PRO A 177 -3.52 -19.40 3.58
N LEU A 178 -2.87 -18.27 3.87
CA LEU A 178 -3.55 -17.05 4.31
C LEU A 178 -4.36 -16.46 3.16
N VAL A 179 -3.74 -16.25 2.01
CA VAL A 179 -4.45 -15.75 0.82
C VAL A 179 -5.52 -16.75 0.38
N ALA A 180 -5.23 -18.04 0.37
CA ALA A 180 -6.22 -19.07 0.03
C ALA A 180 -7.47 -19.00 0.93
N PHE A 181 -7.27 -18.88 2.25
CA PHE A 181 -8.38 -18.78 3.21
C PHE A 181 -9.17 -17.48 3.01
N ALA A 182 -8.49 -16.34 3.05
CA ALA A 182 -9.12 -15.04 3.02
C ALA A 182 -9.81 -14.77 1.67
N ALA A 183 -9.23 -15.20 0.55
CA ALA A 183 -9.84 -15.04 -0.77
C ALA A 183 -11.12 -15.87 -0.91
N ARG A 184 -11.09 -17.13 -0.45
CA ARG A 184 -12.30 -17.98 -0.41
C ARG A 184 -13.38 -17.38 0.48
N TRP A 185 -13.00 -16.81 1.64
CA TRP A 185 -13.96 -16.12 2.50
C TRP A 185 -14.57 -14.91 1.79
N ILE A 186 -13.78 -14.06 1.14
CA ILE A 186 -14.26 -12.89 0.38
C ILE A 186 -15.20 -13.33 -0.75
N GLU A 187 -14.79 -14.32 -1.56
CA GLU A 187 -15.61 -14.91 -2.62
C GLU A 187 -16.93 -15.48 -2.08
N ARG A 188 -16.96 -16.08 -0.89
CA ARG A 188 -18.22 -16.61 -0.30
C ARG A 188 -19.13 -15.53 0.28
N ASN A 189 -18.57 -14.43 0.76
CA ASN A 189 -19.28 -13.45 1.61
C ASN A 189 -19.52 -12.09 0.95
N ALA A 190 -19.09 -11.87 -0.31
CA ALA A 190 -19.25 -10.55 -0.93
C ALA A 190 -20.73 -10.10 -1.04
N PRO A 191 -21.11 -8.97 -0.42
CA PRO A 191 -22.46 -8.45 -0.51
C PRO A 191 -22.77 -7.95 -1.93
N SER A 192 -24.03 -8.00 -2.32
CA SER A 192 -24.49 -7.30 -3.53
C SER A 192 -24.67 -5.82 -3.23
N SER A 193 -23.98 -4.95 -3.95
CA SER A 193 -24.10 -3.52 -3.79
C SER A 193 -25.45 -3.00 -4.29
N ALA A 194 -26.19 -2.27 -3.45
CA ALA A 194 -27.41 -1.56 -3.88
C ALA A 194 -27.11 -0.16 -4.45
N ARG A 195 -25.84 0.27 -4.40
CA ARG A 195 -25.38 1.58 -4.85
C ARG A 195 -25.04 1.54 -6.34
N PRO A 196 -25.18 2.64 -7.08
CA PRO A 196 -24.75 2.69 -8.47
C PRO A 196 -23.23 2.59 -8.56
N ALA A 197 -22.75 2.13 -9.71
CA ALA A 197 -21.33 2.13 -10.02
C ALA A 197 -20.80 3.57 -10.08
N CYS A 198 -19.69 3.84 -9.39
CA CYS A 198 -19.01 5.13 -9.42
C CYS A 198 -17.51 4.95 -9.62
N TYR A 199 -16.84 6.03 -10.02
CA TYR A 199 -15.39 6.07 -9.92
C TYR A 199 -14.98 6.09 -8.45
N THR A 200 -14.05 5.22 -8.07
CA THR A 200 -13.43 5.17 -6.74
C THR A 200 -11.92 5.33 -6.89
N ALA A 201 -11.29 6.02 -5.94
CA ALA A 201 -9.82 6.03 -5.89
C ALA A 201 -9.29 4.63 -5.56
N CYS A 202 -10.10 3.83 -4.87
CA CYS A 202 -9.80 2.51 -4.31
C CYS A 202 -8.62 2.49 -3.33
N ASP A 203 -7.96 3.63 -3.11
CA ASP A 203 -6.94 3.87 -2.11
C ASP A 203 -7.09 5.29 -1.51
N ALA A 204 -8.33 5.65 -1.17
CA ALA A 204 -8.65 6.99 -0.71
C ALA A 204 -7.91 7.39 0.59
N GLY A 205 -7.81 8.70 0.79
CA GLY A 205 -7.10 9.31 1.92
C GLY A 205 -5.68 9.76 1.62
N GLN A 206 -5.25 9.72 0.35
CA GLN A 206 -4.00 10.33 -0.09
C GLN A 206 -4.25 11.76 -0.57
N PHE A 207 -3.76 12.73 0.18
CA PHE A 207 -3.94 14.15 -0.13
C PHE A 207 -2.82 15.02 0.42
N LEU A 208 -2.81 16.28 -0.01
CA LEU A 208 -2.00 17.35 0.52
C LEU A 208 -2.90 18.45 1.07
N PHE A 209 -2.42 19.14 2.11
CA PHE A 209 -3.04 20.33 2.64
C PHE A 209 -2.01 21.38 3.04
N ASP A 210 -2.43 22.65 3.03
CA ASP A 210 -1.65 23.80 3.51
C ASP A 210 -2.57 24.74 4.32
N GLY A 211 -2.18 25.01 5.57
CA GLY A 211 -3.08 25.61 6.57
C GLY A 211 -4.40 24.86 6.67
N ALA A 212 -5.51 25.56 6.45
CA ALA A 212 -6.87 25.02 6.47
C ALA A 212 -7.35 24.45 5.12
N GLU A 213 -6.53 24.51 4.06
CA GLU A 213 -6.97 24.21 2.69
C GLU A 213 -6.46 22.85 2.21
N LEU A 214 -7.36 22.02 1.69
CA LEU A 214 -6.99 20.80 0.97
C LEU A 214 -6.44 21.20 -0.42
N THR A 215 -5.17 20.95 -0.69
CA THR A 215 -4.52 21.45 -1.92
C THR A 215 -4.59 20.47 -3.07
N ALA A 216 -4.44 19.16 -2.82
CA ALA A 216 -4.58 18.14 -3.85
C ALA A 216 -4.96 16.77 -3.27
N LEU A 217 -5.76 16.00 -4.01
CA LEU A 217 -5.85 14.55 -3.90
C LEU A 217 -4.72 13.90 -4.69
N MET A 218 -4.27 12.73 -4.24
CA MET A 218 -3.13 12.04 -4.82
C MET A 218 -3.39 10.55 -5.08
N ASP A 219 -2.53 9.99 -5.93
CA ASP A 219 -2.26 8.55 -6.07
C ASP A 219 -3.49 7.72 -6.48
N PHE A 220 -3.83 7.80 -7.78
CA PHE A 220 -5.00 7.14 -8.35
C PHE A 220 -4.66 5.86 -9.12
N GLU A 221 -3.48 5.28 -8.88
CA GLU A 221 -2.98 4.11 -9.61
C GLU A 221 -3.88 2.87 -9.42
N LEU A 222 -4.56 2.78 -8.27
CA LEU A 222 -5.44 1.69 -7.86
C LEU A 222 -6.92 1.90 -8.18
N SER A 223 -7.28 3.05 -8.76
CA SER A 223 -8.67 3.44 -9.01
C SER A 223 -9.45 2.39 -9.79
N VAL A 224 -10.76 2.28 -9.55
CA VAL A 224 -11.64 1.39 -10.32
C VAL A 224 -13.02 2.02 -10.47
N ILE A 225 -13.88 1.42 -11.30
CA ILE A 225 -15.32 1.63 -11.16
C ILE A 225 -15.81 0.63 -10.13
N GLY A 226 -16.32 1.13 -9.01
CA GLY A 226 -16.55 0.34 -7.80
C GLY A 226 -17.70 0.83 -6.94
N ASP A 227 -17.78 0.23 -5.76
CA ASP A 227 -18.68 0.64 -4.68
C ASP A 227 -18.05 1.80 -3.90
N PRO A 228 -18.72 2.93 -3.67
CA PRO A 228 -18.16 4.06 -2.92
C PRO A 228 -17.74 3.71 -1.48
N MET A 229 -18.27 2.63 -0.89
CA MET A 229 -17.84 2.14 0.42
C MET A 229 -16.39 1.60 0.41
N MET A 230 -15.82 1.28 -0.75
CA MET A 230 -14.41 0.91 -0.91
C MET A 230 -13.49 2.04 -0.44
N ASP A 231 -13.78 3.27 -0.83
CA ASP A 231 -12.94 4.43 -0.48
C ASP A 231 -13.03 4.75 1.02
N LEU A 232 -14.20 4.52 1.65
CA LEU A 232 -14.35 4.65 3.10
C LEU A 232 -13.63 3.54 3.89
N ALA A 233 -13.53 2.34 3.31
CA ALA A 233 -12.73 1.25 3.85
C ALA A 233 -11.23 1.48 3.68
N ALA A 234 -10.79 2.04 2.54
CA ALA A 234 -9.40 2.44 2.31
C ALA A 234 -8.96 3.51 3.32
N LEU A 235 -9.80 4.52 3.58
CA LEU A 235 -9.56 5.52 4.63
C LEU A 235 -9.36 4.91 6.02
N ARG A 236 -10.21 3.93 6.38
CA ARG A 236 -10.12 3.21 7.65
C ARG A 236 -8.77 2.49 7.80
N ILE A 237 -8.30 1.88 6.72
CA ILE A 237 -7.02 1.18 6.71
C ILE A 237 -5.86 2.19 6.79
N ARG A 238 -5.91 3.27 6.00
CA ARG A 238 -4.90 4.32 5.97
C ARG A 238 -4.76 5.07 7.30
N GLY A 239 -5.85 5.26 8.04
CA GLY A 239 -5.87 5.90 9.35
C GLY A 239 -5.00 5.23 10.43
N GLN A 240 -4.43 4.05 10.16
CA GLN A 240 -3.45 3.39 11.05
C GLN A 240 -2.00 3.82 10.80
N TRP A 241 -1.73 4.32 9.60
CA TRP A 241 -0.42 4.80 9.17
C TRP A 241 -0.32 6.31 9.26
N GLU A 242 -1.36 6.97 8.78
CA GLU A 242 -1.46 8.42 8.70
C GLU A 242 -2.48 8.89 9.73
N ASP A 243 -2.19 10.00 10.41
CA ASP A 243 -3.19 10.62 11.25
C ASP A 243 -4.20 11.33 10.34
N LEU A 244 -5.37 10.70 10.18
CA LEU A 244 -6.50 11.21 9.41
C LEU A 244 -7.61 11.77 10.31
N GLY A 245 -7.34 11.89 11.62
CA GLY A 245 -8.34 12.13 12.64
C GLY A 245 -9.26 10.93 12.88
N ASP A 246 -10.40 11.18 13.54
CA ASP A 246 -11.34 10.13 13.94
C ASP A 246 -12.15 9.59 12.74
N ILE A 247 -11.80 8.40 12.24
CA ILE A 247 -12.44 7.81 11.05
C ILE A 247 -13.97 7.68 11.19
N PRO A 248 -14.55 7.19 12.31
CA PRO A 248 -16.00 7.15 12.48
C PRO A 248 -16.70 8.50 12.28
N SER A 249 -16.17 9.60 12.82
CA SER A 249 -16.75 10.94 12.56
C SER A 249 -16.58 11.41 11.11
N PHE A 250 -15.56 10.91 10.39
CA PHE A 250 -15.41 11.22 8.97
C PHE A 250 -16.59 10.68 8.14
N TYR A 251 -17.16 9.54 8.51
CA TYR A 251 -18.34 8.98 7.84
C TYR A 251 -19.54 9.93 7.91
N ALA A 252 -19.74 10.62 9.03
CA ALA A 252 -20.77 11.65 9.14
C ALA A 252 -20.49 12.87 8.25
N LEU A 253 -19.21 13.27 8.09
CA LEU A 253 -18.83 14.33 7.16
C LEU A 253 -19.13 13.94 5.70
N TYR A 254 -18.87 12.69 5.35
CA TYR A 254 -19.16 12.14 4.02
C TYR A 254 -20.66 12.19 3.70
N GLU A 255 -21.52 11.71 4.61
CA GLU A 255 -22.98 11.78 4.44
C GLU A 255 -23.47 13.23 4.38
N ALA A 256 -22.98 14.10 5.27
CA ALA A 256 -23.35 15.51 5.30
C ALA A 256 -22.96 16.26 4.01
N ALA A 257 -21.89 15.83 3.33
CA ALA A 257 -21.47 16.37 2.05
C ALA A 257 -22.31 15.85 0.85
N GLY A 258 -23.31 14.99 1.09
CA GLY A 258 -24.17 14.42 0.03
C GLY A 258 -23.72 13.04 -0.48
N GLY A 259 -22.83 12.38 0.27
CA GLY A 259 -22.43 11.00 0.05
C GLY A 259 -23.60 10.03 0.16
N TRP A 260 -23.38 8.80 -0.30
CA TRP A 260 -24.34 7.72 -0.07
C TRP A 260 -24.43 7.37 1.42
N PRO A 261 -25.59 6.88 1.91
CA PRO A 261 -25.70 6.40 3.27
C PRO A 261 -24.60 5.39 3.59
N VAL A 262 -23.94 5.58 4.72
CA VAL A 262 -22.81 4.76 5.15
C VAL A 262 -23.31 3.38 5.56
N ASP A 263 -22.69 2.36 4.96
CA ASP A 263 -23.02 0.96 5.18
C ASP A 263 -21.84 0.27 5.89
N LEU A 264 -21.90 0.23 7.22
CA LEU A 264 -20.82 -0.33 8.04
C LEU A 264 -20.54 -1.81 7.72
N PRO A 265 -21.53 -2.70 7.55
CA PRO A 265 -21.28 -4.06 7.06
C PRO A 265 -20.50 -4.10 5.73
N ALA A 266 -20.85 -3.25 4.76
CA ALA A 266 -20.12 -3.16 3.50
C ALA A 266 -18.68 -2.63 3.69
N ILE A 267 -18.48 -1.62 4.54
CA ILE A 267 -17.15 -1.09 4.87
C ILE A 267 -16.27 -2.16 5.50
N ARG A 268 -16.79 -2.96 6.45
CA ARG A 268 -16.04 -4.06 7.07
C ARG A 268 -15.63 -5.12 6.04
N PHE A 269 -16.53 -5.48 5.13
CA PHE A 269 -16.22 -6.37 4.02
C PHE A 269 -15.15 -5.78 3.09
N HIS A 270 -15.32 -4.52 2.65
CA HIS A 270 -14.37 -3.84 1.78
C HIS A 270 -13.01 -3.64 2.44
N THR A 271 -12.96 -3.51 3.77
CA THR A 271 -11.72 -3.48 4.55
C THR A 271 -10.96 -4.80 4.35
N ALA A 272 -11.64 -5.94 4.49
CA ALA A 272 -11.03 -7.25 4.25
C ALA A 272 -10.58 -7.41 2.80
N ALA A 273 -11.42 -7.02 1.83
CA ALA A 273 -11.14 -7.19 0.41
C ALA A 273 -9.98 -6.31 -0.07
N PHE A 274 -9.97 -5.03 0.30
CA PHE A 274 -8.89 -4.09 -0.06
C PHE A 274 -7.56 -4.54 0.57
N ALA A 275 -7.55 -4.87 1.86
CA ALA A 275 -6.34 -5.34 2.54
C ALA A 275 -5.80 -6.65 1.93
N LEU A 276 -6.67 -7.60 1.55
CA LEU A 276 -6.19 -8.80 0.89
C LEU A 276 -5.68 -8.53 -0.53
N ALA A 277 -6.31 -7.62 -1.28
CA ALA A 277 -5.83 -7.20 -2.59
C ALA A 277 -4.42 -6.59 -2.49
N GLY A 278 -4.19 -5.70 -1.52
CA GLY A 278 -2.85 -5.17 -1.21
C GLY A 278 -1.84 -6.29 -0.91
N THR A 279 -2.22 -7.23 -0.03
CA THR A 279 -1.38 -8.38 0.33
C THR A 279 -0.94 -9.17 -0.90
N MET A 280 -1.89 -9.49 -1.79
CA MET A 280 -1.62 -10.24 -3.03
C MET A 280 -0.68 -9.48 -3.97
N ALA A 281 -0.92 -8.18 -4.17
CA ALA A 281 -0.08 -7.33 -5.00
C ALA A 281 1.35 -7.24 -4.44
N SER A 282 1.49 -7.01 -3.14
CA SER A 282 2.78 -6.96 -2.44
C SER A 282 3.51 -8.31 -2.47
N CYS A 283 2.79 -9.43 -2.37
CA CYS A 283 3.36 -10.77 -2.55
C CYS A 283 3.94 -10.97 -3.95
N LEU A 284 3.25 -10.53 -5.01
CA LEU A 284 3.78 -10.61 -6.38
C LEU A 284 5.04 -9.77 -6.56
N CYS A 285 5.09 -8.57 -5.97
CA CYS A 285 6.30 -7.76 -5.94
C CYS A 285 7.47 -8.51 -5.28
N MET A 286 7.20 -9.11 -4.12
CA MET A 286 8.18 -9.90 -3.38
C MET A 286 8.69 -11.10 -4.17
N GLU A 287 7.82 -11.78 -4.93
CA GLU A 287 8.23 -12.87 -5.80
C GLU A 287 9.18 -12.42 -6.92
N GLN A 288 9.01 -11.20 -7.46
CA GLN A 288 9.93 -10.62 -8.45
C GLN A 288 11.31 -10.36 -7.84
N PHE A 289 11.36 -9.77 -6.63
CA PHE A 289 12.63 -9.58 -5.92
C PHE A 289 13.34 -10.89 -5.62
N LEU A 290 12.60 -11.92 -5.22
CA LEU A 290 13.20 -13.23 -4.95
C LEU A 290 13.65 -13.95 -6.22
N ALA A 291 13.02 -13.68 -7.36
CA ALA A 291 13.41 -14.23 -8.66
C ALA A 291 14.64 -13.54 -9.26
N ALA A 292 14.76 -12.23 -9.05
CA ALA A 292 15.86 -11.42 -9.54
C ALA A 292 16.28 -10.39 -8.47
N PRO A 293 17.07 -10.80 -7.46
CA PRO A 293 17.46 -9.93 -6.36
C PRO A 293 18.15 -8.66 -6.84
N GLN A 294 17.62 -7.51 -6.44
CA GLN A 294 18.22 -6.20 -6.73
C GLN A 294 18.82 -5.61 -5.44
N PRO A 295 20.04 -5.03 -5.49
CA PRO A 295 20.67 -4.43 -4.30
C PRO A 295 19.93 -3.25 -3.68
N ASP A 296 19.05 -2.61 -4.45
CA ASP A 296 18.27 -1.42 -4.08
C ASP A 296 16.80 -1.72 -3.77
N ALA A 297 16.36 -2.98 -3.90
CA ALA A 297 15.01 -3.38 -3.52
C ALA A 297 14.76 -3.17 -2.02
N ASP A 298 13.70 -2.42 -1.68
CA ASP A 298 13.28 -2.23 -0.29
C ASP A 298 12.51 -3.44 0.23
N TYR A 299 13.25 -4.53 0.46
CA TYR A 299 12.71 -5.82 0.87
C TYR A 299 11.89 -5.72 2.18
N VAL A 300 12.33 -4.91 3.13
CA VAL A 300 11.63 -4.76 4.41
C VAL A 300 10.35 -3.96 4.26
N GLU A 301 10.34 -2.90 3.45
CA GLU A 301 9.11 -2.15 3.16
C GLU A 301 8.02 -3.06 2.57
N TYR A 302 8.33 -3.86 1.54
CA TYR A 302 7.34 -4.78 0.98
C TYR A 302 6.95 -5.93 1.92
N LEU A 303 7.87 -6.42 2.77
CA LEU A 303 7.49 -7.36 3.83
C LEU A 303 6.51 -6.74 4.83
N VAL A 304 6.71 -5.46 5.17
CA VAL A 304 5.79 -4.72 6.03
C VAL A 304 4.42 -4.63 5.36
N TRP A 305 4.34 -4.25 4.08
CA TRP A 305 3.07 -4.19 3.35
C TRP A 305 2.35 -5.54 3.39
N ILE A 306 3.02 -6.64 3.01
CA ILE A 306 2.44 -8.00 3.05
C ILE A 306 1.90 -8.34 4.43
N VAL A 307 2.71 -8.16 5.48
CA VAL A 307 2.36 -8.62 6.83
C VAL A 307 1.28 -7.74 7.45
N TRP A 308 1.39 -6.42 7.28
CA TRP A 308 0.41 -5.49 7.78
C TRP A 308 -0.93 -5.71 7.08
N GLU A 309 -0.98 -5.65 5.74
CA GLU A 309 -2.21 -5.81 4.97
C GLU A 309 -2.88 -7.16 5.26
N ALA A 310 -2.11 -8.25 5.35
CA ALA A 310 -2.63 -9.56 5.69
C ALA A 310 -3.26 -9.58 7.10
N LYS A 311 -2.63 -8.93 8.08
CA LYS A 311 -3.18 -8.78 9.42
C LYS A 311 -4.50 -8.02 9.39
N GLN A 312 -4.57 -6.90 8.65
CA GLN A 312 -5.79 -6.10 8.53
C GLN A 312 -6.92 -6.89 7.85
N ALA A 313 -6.60 -7.68 6.82
CA ALA A 313 -7.57 -8.53 6.15
C ALA A 313 -8.18 -9.55 7.13
N LEU A 314 -7.35 -10.23 7.93
CA LEU A 314 -7.82 -11.19 8.93
C LEU A 314 -8.62 -10.52 10.05
N GLU A 315 -8.17 -9.38 10.58
CA GLU A 315 -8.92 -8.65 11.62
C GLU A 315 -10.27 -8.14 11.10
N ALA A 316 -10.35 -7.70 9.84
CA ALA A 316 -11.60 -7.31 9.21
C ALA A 316 -12.56 -8.49 8.98
N ILE A 317 -12.02 -9.66 8.58
CA ILE A 317 -12.79 -10.92 8.52
C ILE A 317 -13.34 -11.27 9.90
N ALA A 318 -12.51 -11.18 10.94
CA ALA A 318 -12.89 -11.45 12.32
C ALA A 318 -14.06 -10.57 12.79
N GLU A 319 -13.99 -9.27 12.48
CA GLU A 319 -15.05 -8.32 12.78
C GLU A 319 -16.36 -8.66 12.02
N CYS A 320 -16.28 -9.11 10.76
CA CYS A 320 -17.44 -9.51 9.98
C CYS A 320 -18.16 -10.74 10.57
N ILE A 321 -17.41 -11.70 11.15
CA ILE A 321 -17.97 -12.93 11.73
C ILE A 321 -18.14 -12.88 13.25
N GLY A 322 -17.79 -11.76 13.90
CA GLY A 322 -17.95 -11.57 15.35
C GLY A 322 -16.92 -12.34 16.21
N VAL A 323 -15.71 -12.55 15.70
CA VAL A 323 -14.62 -13.26 16.41
C VAL A 323 -13.63 -12.26 17.01
N THR A 324 -13.37 -12.39 18.31
CA THR A 324 -12.27 -11.67 18.97
C THR A 324 -10.96 -12.43 18.79
N LEU A 325 -9.95 -11.74 18.25
CA LEU A 325 -8.61 -12.26 18.04
C LEU A 325 -7.66 -11.77 19.14
N GLU A 326 -6.77 -12.66 19.59
CA GLU A 326 -5.73 -12.35 20.57
C GLU A 326 -4.37 -12.58 19.92
N PRO A 327 -3.46 -11.58 19.95
CA PRO A 327 -2.11 -11.77 19.45
C PRO A 327 -1.31 -12.72 20.37
N PRO A 328 -0.41 -13.54 19.81
CA PRO A 328 0.44 -14.41 20.62
C PRO A 328 1.42 -13.61 21.47
N ALA A 329 1.83 -14.17 22.61
CA ALA A 329 2.86 -13.57 23.45
C ALA A 329 4.22 -13.53 22.70
N PRO A 330 5.04 -12.48 22.93
CA PRO A 330 6.40 -12.44 22.40
C PRO A 330 7.22 -13.66 22.82
N PRO A 331 7.98 -14.28 21.90
CA PRO A 331 8.87 -15.40 22.24
C PRO A 331 10.05 -14.91 23.11
N PRO A 332 10.68 -15.81 23.89
CA PRO A 332 11.93 -15.49 24.58
C PRO A 332 13.06 -15.23 23.57
N VAL A 333 14.05 -14.44 24.01
CA VAL A 333 15.26 -14.16 23.23
C VAL A 333 16.12 -15.41 23.13
N HIS A 334 16.62 -15.71 21.93
CA HIS A 334 17.64 -16.72 21.67
C HIS A 334 18.94 -16.07 21.20
N HIS A 335 20.05 -16.34 21.88
CA HIS A 335 21.38 -15.88 21.49
C HIS A 335 22.15 -16.99 20.79
N GLY A 336 22.86 -16.65 19.71
CA GLY A 336 23.57 -17.64 18.90
C GLY A 336 24.82 -17.10 18.22
N TRP A 337 25.36 -17.89 17.28
CA TRP A 337 26.56 -17.51 16.53
C TRP A 337 26.34 -16.36 15.54
N ALA A 338 25.08 -16.02 15.24
CA ALA A 338 24.71 -14.92 14.36
C ALA A 338 24.84 -13.54 15.03
N ASP A 339 24.82 -13.47 16.37
CA ASP A 339 24.84 -12.21 17.13
C ASP A 339 26.05 -11.33 16.78
N ALA A 340 27.26 -11.91 16.77
CA ALA A 340 28.49 -11.15 16.51
C ALA A 340 28.61 -10.67 15.04
N PRO A 341 28.34 -11.50 14.00
CA PRO A 341 28.24 -11.03 12.62
C PRO A 341 27.17 -9.95 12.39
N ILE A 342 25.99 -10.08 13.02
CA ILE A 342 24.90 -9.10 12.90
C ILE A 342 25.29 -7.76 13.55
N PHE A 343 25.93 -7.79 14.72
CA PHE A 343 26.49 -6.59 15.35
C PHE A 343 27.52 -5.89 14.44
N ALA A 344 28.41 -6.67 13.81
CA ALA A 344 29.43 -6.12 12.92
C ALA A 344 28.82 -5.42 11.70
N ILE A 345 27.86 -6.05 11.02
CA ILE A 345 27.20 -5.44 9.85
C ILE A 345 26.33 -4.23 10.25
N ALA A 346 25.65 -4.27 11.41
CA ALA A 346 24.91 -3.12 11.93
C ALA A 346 25.82 -1.91 12.17
N SER A 347 27.02 -2.14 12.71
CA SER A 347 28.02 -1.09 12.90
C SER A 347 28.49 -0.51 11.56
N MET A 348 28.77 -1.36 10.56
CA MET A 348 29.14 -0.92 9.21
C MET A 348 28.05 -0.10 8.53
N VAL A 349 26.78 -0.51 8.67
CA VAL A 349 25.63 0.24 8.13
C VAL A 349 25.48 1.59 8.83
N GLY A 350 25.76 1.67 10.13
CA GLY A 350 25.74 2.92 10.89
C GLY A 350 26.69 3.99 10.34
N GLU A 351 27.84 3.57 9.78
CA GLU A 351 28.88 4.43 9.22
C GLU A 351 28.59 4.93 7.79
N LEU A 352 27.53 4.44 7.15
CA LEU A 352 27.18 4.86 5.79
C LEU A 352 26.80 6.34 5.73
N SER A 353 27.11 6.94 4.57
CA SER A 353 26.84 8.34 4.28
C SER A 353 25.35 8.63 4.11
N GLU A 354 24.95 9.84 4.51
CA GLU A 354 23.63 10.44 4.27
C GLU A 354 23.80 11.75 3.47
N ALA A 355 24.78 11.79 2.56
CA ALA A 355 25.18 13.01 1.84
C ALA A 355 24.08 13.61 0.95
N ASP A 356 23.13 12.80 0.51
CA ASP A 356 21.99 13.21 -0.30
C ASP A 356 20.75 12.35 0.03
N PRO A 357 19.55 12.71 -0.47
CA PRO A 357 18.32 11.96 -0.18
C PRO A 357 18.37 10.49 -0.59
N VAL A 358 19.06 10.14 -1.68
CA VAL A 358 19.17 8.75 -2.16
C VAL A 358 20.09 7.95 -1.24
N ALA A 359 21.23 8.51 -0.85
CA ALA A 359 22.15 7.90 0.11
C ALA A 359 21.47 7.68 1.49
N ALA A 360 20.72 8.68 1.97
CA ALA A 360 19.97 8.57 3.21
C ALA A 360 18.89 7.48 3.15
N TYR A 361 18.14 7.41 2.04
CA TYR A 361 17.16 6.34 1.81
C TYR A 361 17.82 4.95 1.82
N ARG A 362 18.90 4.75 1.05
CA ARG A 362 19.62 3.46 0.99
C ARG A 362 20.15 3.01 2.34
N LYS A 363 20.72 3.93 3.12
CA LYS A 363 21.16 3.61 4.48
C LYS A 363 19.99 3.16 5.35
N ASN A 364 18.82 3.79 5.23
CA ASN A 364 17.63 3.37 5.95
C ASN A 364 17.15 1.97 5.53
N VAL A 365 17.16 1.65 4.23
CA VAL A 365 16.83 0.30 3.71
C VAL A 365 17.75 -0.75 4.34
N GLN A 366 19.07 -0.52 4.30
CA GLN A 366 20.06 -1.46 4.84
C GLN A 366 19.99 -1.60 6.36
N ARG A 367 19.71 -0.49 7.06
CA ARG A 367 19.47 -0.50 8.52
C ARG A 367 18.24 -1.34 8.87
N SER A 368 17.15 -1.15 8.13
CA SER A 368 15.90 -1.89 8.34
C SER A 368 16.09 -3.39 8.08
N LEU A 369 16.79 -3.75 7.00
CA LEU A 369 17.13 -5.14 6.69
C LEU A 369 18.01 -5.76 7.78
N THR A 370 19.02 -5.03 8.26
CA THR A 370 19.92 -5.53 9.31
C THR A 370 19.16 -5.76 10.63
N ALA A 371 18.30 -4.82 11.03
CA ALA A 371 17.45 -4.97 12.21
C ALA A 371 16.47 -6.14 12.07
N TYR A 372 15.91 -6.36 10.87
CA TYR A 372 15.05 -7.51 10.61
C TYR A 372 15.81 -8.85 10.71
N LEU A 373 17.02 -8.94 10.16
CA LEU A 373 17.88 -10.12 10.29
C LEU A 373 18.26 -10.41 11.74
N GLU A 374 18.53 -9.38 12.54
CA GLU A 374 18.71 -9.51 14.00
C GLU A 374 17.49 -10.15 14.65
N ARG A 375 16.29 -9.66 14.35
CA ARG A 375 15.05 -10.21 14.93
C ARG A 375 14.79 -11.64 14.48
N ILE A 376 15.09 -12.00 13.23
CA ILE A 376 15.04 -13.39 12.76
C ILE A 376 15.99 -14.27 13.58
N ALA A 377 17.24 -13.84 13.79
CA ALA A 377 18.22 -14.62 14.55
C ALA A 377 17.80 -14.81 16.02
N LEU A 378 17.22 -13.77 16.64
CA LEU A 378 16.83 -13.77 18.05
C LEU A 378 15.53 -14.54 18.32
N TYR A 379 14.57 -14.54 17.39
CA TYR A 379 13.21 -15.01 17.65
C TYR A 379 12.69 -16.04 16.63
N GLY A 380 13.23 -16.04 15.42
CA GLY A 380 12.77 -16.87 14.29
C GLY A 380 12.62 -18.35 14.61
N PRO A 381 13.62 -19.04 15.20
CA PRO A 381 13.52 -20.48 15.48
C PRO A 381 12.31 -20.87 16.34
N LYS A 382 11.96 -20.06 17.34
CA LYS A 382 10.79 -20.32 18.19
C LYS A 382 9.49 -20.07 17.44
N LEU A 383 9.43 -18.98 16.66
CA LEU A 383 8.24 -18.61 15.90
C LEU A 383 7.92 -19.62 14.79
N GLU A 384 8.94 -20.11 14.09
CA GLU A 384 8.79 -21.18 13.10
C GLU A 384 8.30 -22.47 13.76
N ALA A 385 8.93 -22.91 14.87
CA ALA A 385 8.50 -24.10 15.59
C ALA A 385 7.03 -24.03 16.04
N ASP A 386 6.58 -22.84 16.49
CA ASP A 386 5.18 -22.62 16.86
C ASP A 386 4.23 -22.73 15.66
N TYR A 387 4.62 -22.17 14.51
CA TYR A 387 3.83 -22.30 13.29
C TYR A 387 3.69 -23.76 12.84
N LEU A 388 4.80 -24.52 12.83
CA LEU A 388 4.78 -25.94 12.48
C LEU A 388 3.87 -26.74 13.43
N ALA A 389 3.94 -26.46 14.73
CA ALA A 389 3.10 -27.12 15.73
C ALA A 389 1.61 -26.79 15.59
N ASP A 390 1.27 -25.55 15.25
CA ASP A 390 -0.11 -25.13 15.00
C ASP A 390 -0.68 -25.78 13.73
N VAL A 391 0.10 -25.82 12.64
CA VAL A 391 -0.29 -26.52 11.40
C VAL A 391 -0.45 -28.01 11.63
N ALA A 392 0.43 -28.64 12.41
CA ALA A 392 0.31 -30.05 12.74
C ALA A 392 -0.97 -30.37 13.53
N ARG A 393 -1.36 -29.48 14.44
CA ARG A 393 -2.61 -29.61 15.20
C ARG A 393 -3.85 -29.44 14.33
N MET A 394 -3.81 -28.52 13.36
CA MET A 394 -4.92 -28.24 12.45
C MET A 394 -5.10 -29.36 11.42
N THR A 395 -4.00 -29.78 10.79
CA THR A 395 -4.03 -30.69 9.62
C THR A 395 -3.90 -32.16 10.01
N GLY A 396 -3.42 -32.46 11.22
CA GLY A 396 -3.09 -33.81 11.68
C GLY A 396 -1.78 -34.37 11.10
N ALA A 397 -1.05 -33.61 10.28
CA ALA A 397 0.21 -34.01 9.67
C ALA A 397 1.36 -33.17 10.23
N ALA A 398 2.50 -33.78 10.57
CA ALA A 398 3.67 -33.06 11.07
C ALA A 398 4.53 -32.55 9.91
N PRO A 399 4.56 -31.24 9.60
CA PRO A 399 5.42 -30.69 8.55
C PRO A 399 6.90 -30.71 8.96
N ALA A 400 7.79 -30.98 8.01
CA ALA A 400 9.22 -30.92 8.22
C ALA A 400 9.77 -29.48 8.22
N ASP A 401 9.14 -28.57 7.48
CA ASP A 401 9.53 -27.17 7.34
C ASP A 401 8.33 -26.26 7.05
N VAL A 402 8.58 -24.94 7.03
CA VAL A 402 7.55 -23.91 6.80
C VAL A 402 6.88 -24.08 5.43
N ALA A 403 7.63 -24.46 4.39
CA ALA A 403 7.09 -24.59 3.05
C ALA A 403 6.14 -25.81 2.94
N GLU A 404 6.44 -26.90 3.64
CA GLU A 404 5.53 -28.04 3.78
C GLU A 404 4.31 -27.68 4.63
N ALA A 405 4.50 -26.92 5.71
CA ALA A 405 3.40 -26.43 6.53
C ALA A 405 2.41 -25.57 5.71
N ASP A 406 2.92 -24.66 4.88
CA ASP A 406 2.09 -23.83 3.99
C ASP A 406 1.29 -24.68 2.99
N ARG A 407 1.92 -25.68 2.36
CA ARG A 407 1.23 -26.60 1.43
C ARG A 407 0.15 -27.43 2.12
N LEU A 408 0.44 -27.97 3.30
CA LEU A 408 -0.52 -28.78 4.06
C LEU A 408 -1.71 -27.93 4.53
N LEU A 409 -1.43 -26.72 5.02
CA LEU A 409 -2.48 -25.82 5.48
C LEU A 409 -3.34 -25.31 4.31
N GLU A 410 -2.74 -24.99 3.15
CA GLU A 410 -3.50 -24.58 1.97
C GLU A 410 -4.41 -25.72 1.47
N ALA A 411 -3.90 -26.96 1.42
CA ALA A 411 -4.71 -28.12 1.06
C ALA A 411 -5.87 -28.35 2.05
N PHE A 412 -5.65 -28.10 3.35
CA PHE A 412 -6.70 -28.15 4.36
C PHE A 412 -7.76 -27.06 4.14
N VAL A 413 -7.32 -25.81 3.90
CA VAL A 413 -8.21 -24.68 3.55
C VAL A 413 -9.07 -25.02 2.34
N ASP A 414 -8.49 -25.69 1.34
CA ASP A 414 -9.22 -26.05 0.13
C ASP A 414 -10.36 -27.04 0.36
N ALA A 415 -10.14 -27.98 1.28
CA ALA A 415 -11.11 -29.01 1.65
C ALA A 415 -12.12 -28.55 2.72
N ALA A 416 -11.79 -27.53 3.51
CA ALA A 416 -12.59 -27.08 4.64
C ALA A 416 -13.82 -26.24 4.22
N GLY A 417 -14.93 -26.42 4.95
CA GLY A 417 -16.11 -25.57 4.85
C GLY A 417 -16.09 -24.41 5.85
N PRO A 418 -17.14 -23.54 5.84
CA PRO A 418 -17.24 -22.37 6.72
C PRO A 418 -17.14 -22.68 8.22
N GLU A 419 -17.45 -23.91 8.63
CA GLU A 419 -17.31 -24.39 10.01
C GLU A 419 -15.87 -24.33 10.54
N ALA A 420 -14.86 -24.29 9.66
CA ALA A 420 -13.46 -24.16 10.03
C ALA A 420 -12.97 -22.71 10.08
N ASP A 421 -13.77 -21.74 9.64
CA ASP A 421 -13.33 -20.35 9.43
C ASP A 421 -12.72 -19.74 10.70
N GLU A 422 -13.36 -19.90 11.86
CA GLU A 422 -12.83 -19.35 13.12
C GLU A 422 -11.48 -19.97 13.50
N ALA A 423 -11.34 -21.29 13.36
CA ALA A 423 -10.11 -21.99 13.73
C ALA A 423 -8.95 -21.61 12.80
N LEU A 424 -9.22 -21.53 11.49
CA LEU A 424 -8.27 -21.08 10.48
C LEU A 424 -7.87 -19.62 10.71
N LEU A 425 -8.84 -18.75 10.95
CA LEU A 425 -8.62 -17.34 11.22
C LEU A 425 -7.71 -17.13 12.42
N ARG A 426 -7.95 -17.83 13.54
CA ARG A 426 -7.09 -17.75 14.74
C ARG A 426 -5.66 -18.19 14.47
N LEU A 427 -5.47 -19.30 13.75
CA LEU A 427 -4.14 -19.82 13.40
C LEU A 427 -3.39 -18.85 12.48
N LEU A 428 -4.02 -18.41 11.40
CA LEU A 428 -3.44 -17.50 10.41
C LEU A 428 -3.14 -16.12 11.03
N HIS A 429 -4.04 -15.62 11.90
CA HIS A 429 -3.82 -14.39 12.64
C HIS A 429 -2.64 -14.49 13.61
N ALA A 430 -2.52 -15.60 14.34
CA ALA A 430 -1.37 -15.83 15.20
C ALA A 430 -0.08 -15.83 14.37
N ASN A 431 -0.06 -16.51 13.21
CA ASN A 431 1.10 -16.55 12.34
C ASN A 431 1.49 -15.17 11.79
N VAL A 432 0.53 -14.39 11.28
CA VAL A 432 0.82 -13.03 10.78
C VAL A 432 1.28 -12.11 11.89
N CYS A 433 0.74 -12.21 13.11
CA CYS A 433 1.22 -11.47 14.27
C CYS A 433 2.66 -11.84 14.66
N ARG A 434 3.07 -13.11 14.54
CA ARG A 434 4.47 -13.53 14.75
C ARG A 434 5.40 -12.87 13.73
N ARG A 435 4.99 -12.80 12.46
CA ARG A 435 5.72 -12.10 11.40
C ARG A 435 5.76 -10.58 11.63
N ALA A 436 4.65 -10.00 12.08
CA ALA A 436 4.56 -8.58 12.42
C ALA A 436 5.51 -8.25 13.57
N PHE A 437 5.59 -9.11 14.58
CA PHE A 437 6.56 -8.97 15.68
C PHE A 437 8.01 -8.94 15.18
N LEU A 438 8.38 -9.72 14.16
CA LEU A 438 9.73 -9.66 13.59
C LEU A 438 10.02 -8.33 12.88
N LEU A 439 9.01 -7.69 12.31
CA LEU A 439 9.15 -6.41 11.59
C LEU A 439 8.96 -5.17 12.49
N ALA A 440 8.31 -5.34 13.64
CA ALA A 440 8.02 -4.31 14.62
C ALA A 440 9.27 -3.85 15.39
N VAL A 441 10.20 -3.22 14.69
CA VAL A 441 11.43 -2.65 15.25
C VAL A 441 11.10 -1.30 15.92
N PRO A 442 11.48 -1.09 17.20
CA PRO A 442 11.28 0.19 17.88
C PRO A 442 11.90 1.37 17.11
N GLY A 443 11.16 2.46 16.98
CA GLY A 443 11.60 3.65 16.23
C GLY A 443 11.44 3.55 14.72
N SER A 444 11.01 2.40 14.18
CA SER A 444 10.60 2.29 12.78
C SER A 444 9.29 3.05 12.55
N LEU A 445 9.19 3.70 11.38
CA LEU A 445 7.93 4.29 10.89
C LEU A 445 6.83 3.23 10.76
N TYR A 446 7.23 1.95 10.61
CA TYR A 446 6.34 0.81 10.44
C TYR A 446 5.74 0.25 11.73
N LEU A 447 6.19 0.73 12.88
CA LEU A 447 5.84 0.13 14.17
C LEU A 447 4.32 0.17 14.42
N ASN A 448 3.68 1.33 14.23
CA ASN A 448 2.28 1.51 14.58
C ASN A 448 1.35 0.60 13.77
N GLY A 449 1.55 0.51 12.45
CA GLY A 449 0.74 -0.36 11.59
C GLY A 449 0.85 -1.83 11.97
N LEU A 450 2.05 -2.28 12.39
CA LEU A 450 2.29 -3.69 12.72
C LEU A 450 1.74 -4.13 14.08
N VAL A 451 1.66 -3.23 15.07
CA VAL A 451 1.31 -3.60 16.46
C VAL A 451 -0.08 -3.19 16.89
N ARG A 452 -0.69 -2.20 16.23
CA ARG A 452 -2.03 -1.74 16.59
C ARG A 452 -3.08 -2.66 15.96
N PRO A 453 -4.20 -2.92 16.65
CA PRO A 453 -5.34 -3.58 16.04
C PRO A 453 -5.98 -2.66 14.99
N LEU A 454 -6.68 -3.26 14.03
CA LEU A 454 -7.54 -2.57 13.08
C LEU A 454 -8.51 -1.62 13.80
N LEU A 455 -8.65 -0.40 13.28
CA LEU A 455 -9.58 0.59 13.81
C LEU A 455 -11.01 0.06 13.77
N PRO A 456 -11.77 0.02 14.88
CA PRO A 456 -13.15 -0.46 14.89
C PRO A 456 -14.08 0.53 14.18
N VAL A 457 -15.14 0.03 13.53
CA VAL A 457 -16.17 0.85 12.87
C VAL A 457 -17.59 0.34 13.08
#